data_AF-H3GLX0-F1
#
_entry.id   AF-H3GLX0-F1
#
_cell.length_a   1.000
_cell.length_b   1.000
_cell.length_c   1.000
_cell.angle_alpha   90.00
_cell.angle_beta   90.00
_cell.angle_gamma   90.00
#
_symmetry.space_group_name_H-M   'P 1'
#
loop_
_entity.id
_entity.type
_entity.pdbx_description
1 polymer ?
#
loop_
_entity_poly.entity_id
_entity_poly.type
_entity_poly.pdbx_seq_one_letter_code
_entity_poly.pdbx_strand_id
1 'polypeptide(L)'
;MRRQVLGGARRFLSSRRKPERFSSLASALRVFYAQNEHFLVPYTFQVPSDEAPKSVDFQWPEETRGLNLGREIRKFVDISRANDSPEMLAVRRQLDAVGFPEIRDWKRFQWEQVSLSALKRFKELQGDLLVPRKFVVPEGDRQWPRATWGLKLGSHVNFLRQKRHKLMQDQVRDLDDIGFVWVVAGYHWGELFMPALRRYRELYGHCEVPQSFVVGEDGGDERNEPDKWLERLKAYRLGAMVNRIRAVSAFTEYVDRDRKELDELGFHLYSNDHKWQETILPAFEMYHRVYGNCNIDTVFIVPEKEPWPQSTWGMRLGFIAQNIRNRGDFFRQIAQDFDKLEDIGFVWDVSEAKWECVVIPALTTYVHVHGNAKVPADFAVPSADPWPEASHGLKLGQLANNSVRRKWFAACIETDRVKLEALGFFWSEMPGDEDDRYDLSITSE
;
A
#
# COMPACT_ATOMS: atom_id res chain seq x y z
N MET A 1 -13.85 65.47 48.51
CA MET A 1 -13.71 65.30 49.97
C MET A 1 -14.71 64.26 50.47
N ARG A 2 -14.26 63.04 50.79
CA ARG A 2 -15.01 62.09 51.63
C ARG A 2 -13.99 61.36 52.52
N ARG A 3 -13.87 61.80 53.78
CA ARG A 3 -13.28 61.06 54.92
C ARG A 3 -14.47 60.72 55.83
N GLN A 4 -14.82 59.44 55.99
CA GLN A 4 -14.24 58.44 56.90
C GLN A 4 -14.84 58.55 58.31
N VAL A 5 -15.61 57.53 58.70
CA VAL A 5 -15.87 57.20 60.12
C VAL A 5 -15.68 55.69 60.29
N LEU A 6 -14.54 55.37 60.89
CA LEU A 6 -14.29 54.39 61.97
C LEU A 6 -15.21 53.17 62.10
N GLY A 7 -14.62 51.99 61.91
CA GLY A 7 -15.08 50.71 62.48
C GLY A 7 -13.87 49.97 63.03
N GLY A 8 -13.81 49.84 64.36
CA GLY A 8 -12.70 49.28 65.12
C GLY A 8 -12.53 47.76 65.00
N ALA A 9 -11.27 47.38 65.15
CA ALA A 9 -10.67 46.05 65.32
C ALA A 9 -11.55 44.91 65.84
N ARG A 10 -11.46 43.76 65.15
CA ARG A 10 -11.21 42.45 65.80
C ARG A 10 -10.18 41.67 65.00
N ARG A 11 -8.96 41.62 65.55
CA ARG A 11 -7.97 40.58 65.24
C ARG A 11 -8.56 39.25 65.70
N PHE A 12 -8.93 38.38 64.76
CA PHE A 12 -9.02 36.95 65.02
C PHE A 12 -7.73 36.30 64.54
N LEU A 13 -7.04 35.69 65.48
CA LEU A 13 -5.91 34.79 65.29
C LEU A 13 -6.37 33.61 64.43
N SER A 14 -6.20 33.69 63.11
CA SER A 14 -6.21 32.49 62.26
C SER A 14 -4.81 31.89 62.28
N SER A 15 -4.54 31.10 63.32
CA SER A 15 -3.53 30.04 63.31
C SER A 15 -3.97 29.00 62.25
N ARG A 16 -3.70 29.29 60.97
CA ARG A 16 -3.70 28.29 59.92
C ARG A 16 -2.25 28.05 59.55
N ARG A 17 -1.63 27.04 60.16
CA ARG A 17 -0.48 26.37 59.54
C ARG A 17 -0.88 26.12 58.09
N LYS A 18 -0.16 26.73 57.14
CA LYS A 18 -0.31 26.37 55.73
C LYS A 18 -0.07 24.86 55.66
N PRO A 19 -0.97 24.05 55.07
CA PRO A 19 -0.71 22.62 54.92
C PRO A 19 0.63 22.48 54.20
N GLU A 20 1.53 21.67 54.78
CA GLU A 20 2.85 21.42 54.21
C GLU A 20 2.69 20.94 52.77
N ARG A 21 3.23 21.74 51.84
CA ARG A 21 3.07 21.56 50.41
C ARG A 21 3.67 20.20 50.03
N PHE A 22 2.91 19.33 49.34
CA PHE A 22 3.30 17.97 48.94
C PHE A 22 3.49 16.93 50.06
N SER A 23 3.03 17.18 51.29
CA SER A 23 3.16 16.24 52.43
C SER A 23 2.56 14.84 52.19
N SER A 24 1.50 14.71 51.40
CA SER A 24 0.86 13.42 51.07
C SER A 24 1.39 12.77 49.78
N LEU A 25 2.32 13.43 49.08
CA LEU A 25 2.81 12.99 47.76
C LEU A 25 3.58 11.67 47.81
N ALA A 26 4.47 11.52 48.79
CA ALA A 26 5.29 10.31 48.95
C ALA A 26 4.43 9.09 49.29
N SER A 27 3.45 9.26 50.18
CA SER A 27 2.50 8.21 50.55
C SER A 27 1.65 7.75 49.37
N ALA A 28 1.15 8.69 48.56
CA ALA A 28 0.38 8.38 47.35
C ALA A 28 1.23 7.67 46.29
N LEU A 29 2.47 8.12 46.08
CA LEU A 29 3.40 7.50 45.12
C LEU A 29 3.81 6.09 45.51
N ARG A 30 3.94 5.80 46.81
CA ARG A 30 4.25 4.46 47.30
C ARG A 30 3.16 3.45 46.92
N VAL A 31 1.88 3.81 47.13
CA VAL A 31 0.75 2.96 46.76
C VAL A 31 0.65 2.83 45.24
N PHE A 32 0.83 3.93 44.51
CA PHE A 32 0.86 3.90 43.05
C PHE A 32 1.94 2.95 42.51
N TYR A 33 3.15 3.04 43.05
CA TYR A 33 4.28 2.19 42.65
C TYR A 33 4.03 0.72 43.01
N ALA A 34 3.49 0.44 44.19
CA ALA A 34 3.16 -0.93 44.58
C ALA A 34 2.13 -1.59 43.63
N GLN A 35 1.19 -0.81 43.10
CA GLN A 35 0.17 -1.31 42.18
C GLN A 35 0.66 -1.41 40.72
N ASN A 36 1.46 -0.45 40.25
CA ASN A 36 1.80 -0.30 38.83
C ASN A 36 3.25 -0.67 38.49
N GLU A 37 4.11 -0.83 39.50
CA GLU A 37 5.56 -1.09 39.40
C GLU A 37 6.33 -0.01 38.60
N HIS A 38 5.77 1.19 38.48
CA HIS A 38 6.41 2.34 37.83
C HIS A 38 5.91 3.68 38.39
N PHE A 39 6.65 4.77 38.16
CA PHE A 39 6.30 6.12 38.64
C PHE A 39 5.59 7.01 37.61
N LEU A 40 5.26 6.49 36.42
CA LEU A 40 4.54 7.21 35.38
C LEU A 40 3.04 7.35 35.69
N VAL A 41 2.71 8.31 36.54
CA VAL A 41 1.31 8.63 36.87
C VAL A 41 0.67 9.44 35.74
N PRO A 42 -0.50 9.09 35.18
CA PRO A 42 -1.20 9.93 34.19
C PRO A 42 -1.53 11.34 34.70
N TYR A 43 -1.57 12.36 33.82
CA TYR A 43 -1.80 13.76 34.25
C TYR A 43 -3.16 13.96 34.94
N THR A 44 -4.19 13.25 34.50
CA THR A 44 -5.55 13.33 35.04
C THR A 44 -5.80 12.36 36.18
N PHE A 45 -4.81 11.54 36.57
CA PHE A 45 -5.00 10.54 37.60
C PHE A 45 -5.34 11.19 38.94
N GLN A 46 -6.52 10.83 39.43
CA GLN A 46 -7.05 11.25 40.73
C GLN A 46 -7.12 10.02 41.62
N VAL A 47 -6.61 10.15 42.84
CA VAL A 47 -6.72 9.09 43.84
C VAL A 47 -8.20 8.87 44.16
N PRO A 48 -8.71 7.62 44.09
CA PRO A 48 -10.10 7.32 44.37
C PRO A 48 -10.56 7.87 45.73
N SER A 49 -11.75 8.48 45.77
CA SER A 49 -12.32 9.09 46.97
C SER A 49 -13.18 8.13 47.81
N ASP A 50 -13.70 7.07 47.22
CA ASP A 50 -14.69 6.18 47.85
C ASP A 50 -14.09 4.90 48.44
N GLU A 51 -14.60 4.53 49.61
CA GLU A 51 -14.44 3.21 50.23
C GLU A 51 -15.34 2.19 49.52
N ALA A 52 -14.80 1.43 48.55
CA ALA A 52 -15.32 0.10 48.28
C ALA A 52 -14.25 -0.84 47.67
N PRO A 53 -14.30 -2.14 47.98
CA PRO A 53 -13.12 -3.00 48.03
C PRO A 53 -12.95 -3.85 46.75
N LYS A 54 -11.70 -4.21 46.43
CA LYS A 54 -11.32 -5.46 45.72
C LYS A 54 -9.80 -5.70 45.74
N SER A 55 -9.19 -5.56 46.91
CA SER A 55 -7.99 -6.28 47.37
C SER A 55 -7.56 -5.62 48.68
N VAL A 56 -7.27 -6.44 49.69
CA VAL A 56 -6.83 -5.97 51.01
C VAL A 56 -5.42 -5.34 50.94
N ASP A 57 -4.73 -5.51 49.81
CA ASP A 57 -3.30 -5.21 49.68
C ASP A 57 -2.97 -3.76 49.27
N PHE A 58 -3.92 -2.96 48.77
CA PHE A 58 -3.62 -1.64 48.15
C PHE A 58 -4.58 -0.51 48.57
N GLN A 59 -4.81 -0.33 49.86
CA GLN A 59 -5.64 0.76 50.37
C GLN A 59 -4.91 2.12 50.31
N TRP A 60 -5.56 3.14 49.73
CA TRP A 60 -5.03 4.50 49.67
C TRP A 60 -5.20 5.23 51.02
N PRO A 61 -4.15 5.89 51.55
CA PRO A 61 -4.25 6.67 52.79
C PRO A 61 -5.31 7.76 52.69
N GLU A 62 -5.99 8.05 53.80
CA GLU A 62 -7.07 9.06 53.86
C GLU A 62 -6.61 10.43 53.38
N GLU A 63 -5.37 10.80 53.69
CA GLU A 63 -4.77 12.09 53.33
C GLU A 63 -4.47 12.23 51.82
N THR A 64 -4.54 11.12 51.09
CA THR A 64 -4.31 11.06 49.64
C THR A 64 -5.60 10.99 48.83
N ARG A 65 -6.75 10.73 49.45
CA ARG A 65 -8.04 10.58 48.76
C ARG A 65 -8.44 11.86 48.03
N GLY A 66 -8.86 11.73 46.77
CA GLY A 66 -9.24 12.87 45.92
C GLY A 66 -8.06 13.71 45.41
N LEU A 67 -6.81 13.43 45.80
CA LEU A 67 -5.61 14.12 45.33
C LEU A 67 -5.42 13.87 43.84
N ASN A 68 -5.20 14.94 43.07
CA ASN A 68 -4.76 14.80 41.69
C ASN A 68 -3.25 14.53 41.66
N LEU A 69 -2.87 13.29 41.94
CA LEU A 69 -1.48 12.85 42.01
C LEU A 69 -0.72 13.18 40.73
N GLY A 70 -1.40 13.06 39.58
CA GLY A 70 -0.85 13.45 38.28
C GLY A 70 -0.31 14.88 38.29
N ARG A 71 -1.16 15.86 38.59
CA ARG A 71 -0.81 17.29 38.63
C ARG A 71 0.20 17.63 39.72
N GLU A 72 0.07 17.05 40.90
CA GLU A 72 0.95 17.36 42.03
C GLU A 72 2.40 16.93 41.79
N ILE A 73 2.63 15.78 41.14
CA ILE A 73 4.00 15.36 40.80
C ILE A 73 4.65 16.32 39.79
N ARG A 74 3.91 16.77 38.76
CA ARG A 74 4.49 17.72 37.78
C ARG A 74 4.81 19.05 38.45
N LYS A 75 3.88 19.58 39.26
CA LYS A 75 4.13 20.79 40.04
C LYS A 75 5.34 20.65 40.96
N PHE A 76 5.50 19.50 41.62
CA PHE A 76 6.65 19.21 42.45
C PHE A 76 7.95 19.27 41.63
N VAL A 77 8.01 18.55 40.51
CA VAL A 77 9.19 18.54 39.61
C VAL A 77 9.52 19.94 39.06
N ASP A 78 8.50 20.70 38.65
CA ASP A 78 8.69 22.05 38.12
C ASP A 78 9.23 23.02 39.19
N ILE A 79 8.76 22.89 40.44
CA ILE A 79 9.16 23.77 41.55
C ILE A 79 10.52 23.34 42.11
N SER A 80 10.78 22.04 42.24
CA SER A 80 12.07 21.52 42.71
C SER A 80 13.21 21.87 41.77
N ARG A 81 12.92 22.13 40.49
CA ARG A 81 13.91 22.65 39.54
C ARG A 81 14.37 24.07 39.86
N ALA A 82 13.50 24.89 40.46
CA ALA A 82 13.72 26.32 40.62
C ALA A 82 14.01 26.76 42.07
N ASN A 83 13.72 25.91 43.07
CA ASN A 83 13.82 26.29 44.48
C ASN A 83 14.14 25.10 45.40
N ASP A 84 15.32 25.13 46.02
CA ASP A 84 15.80 24.14 47.00
C ASP A 84 15.47 24.55 48.45
N SER A 85 14.19 24.86 48.70
CA SER A 85 13.73 25.14 50.06
C SER A 85 13.94 23.93 50.98
N PRO A 86 14.28 24.12 52.28
CA PRO A 86 14.40 23.02 53.25
C PRO A 86 13.17 22.11 53.31
N GLU A 87 11.97 22.67 53.11
CA GLU A 87 10.71 21.91 53.02
C GLU A 87 10.68 20.99 51.79
N MET A 88 11.14 21.46 50.63
CA MET A 88 11.20 20.67 49.40
C MET A 88 12.26 19.57 49.48
N LEU A 89 13.39 19.84 50.15
CA LEU A 89 14.42 18.83 50.43
C LEU A 89 13.91 17.75 51.40
N ALA A 90 13.06 18.11 52.38
CA ALA A 90 12.43 17.15 53.27
C ALA A 90 11.46 16.23 52.50
N VAL A 91 10.60 16.80 51.64
CA VAL A 91 9.73 16.02 50.75
C VAL A 91 10.55 15.16 49.78
N ARG A 92 11.66 15.69 49.25
CA ARG A 92 12.55 14.94 48.36
C ARG A 92 13.14 13.70 49.06
N ARG A 93 13.62 13.83 50.29
CA ARG A 93 14.11 12.68 51.08
C ARG A 93 13.02 11.61 51.30
N GLN A 94 11.77 12.03 51.50
CA GLN A 94 10.65 11.08 51.61
C GLN A 94 10.36 10.38 50.28
N LEU A 95 10.49 11.08 49.15
CA LEU A 95 10.34 10.50 47.81
C LEU A 95 11.49 9.55 47.46
N ASP A 96 12.71 9.90 47.82
CA ASP A 96 13.89 9.04 47.64
C ASP A 96 13.75 7.74 48.46
N ALA A 97 13.17 7.81 49.67
CA ALA A 97 12.87 6.62 50.48
C ALA A 97 11.82 5.68 49.84
N VAL A 98 10.97 6.21 48.96
CA VAL A 98 9.99 5.44 48.17
C VAL A 98 10.61 4.94 46.84
N GLY A 99 11.85 5.33 46.52
CA GLY A 99 12.54 4.97 45.30
C GLY A 99 12.19 5.84 44.09
N PHE A 100 11.60 7.02 44.31
CA PHE A 100 11.26 7.93 43.23
C PHE A 100 12.52 8.54 42.58
N PRO A 101 12.70 8.44 41.25
CA PRO A 101 13.93 8.87 40.59
C PRO A 101 14.15 10.39 40.64
N GLU A 102 15.39 10.84 40.44
CA GLU A 102 15.72 12.26 40.28
C GLU A 102 15.26 12.76 38.90
N ILE A 103 13.99 13.17 38.82
CA ILE A 103 13.39 13.71 37.60
C ILE A 103 13.56 15.23 37.58
N ARG A 104 14.35 15.72 36.63
CA ARG A 104 14.50 17.17 36.35
C ARG A 104 13.51 17.68 35.31
N ASP A 105 13.14 16.82 34.37
CA ASP A 105 12.16 17.11 33.32
C ASP A 105 11.22 15.90 33.16
N TRP A 106 9.94 16.13 33.47
CA TRP A 106 8.91 15.11 33.38
C TRP A 106 8.70 14.60 31.94
N LYS A 107 8.78 15.49 30.94
CA LYS A 107 8.60 15.12 29.53
C LYS A 107 9.74 14.22 29.06
N ARG A 108 10.97 14.54 29.47
CA ARG A 108 12.16 13.71 29.20
C ARG A 108 12.03 12.34 29.85
N PHE A 109 11.66 12.29 31.13
CA PHE A 109 11.46 11.03 31.85
C PHE A 109 10.38 10.16 31.20
N GLN A 110 9.23 10.73 30.85
CA GLN A 110 8.17 10.00 30.14
C GLN A 110 8.64 9.47 28.79
N TRP A 111 9.40 10.26 28.02
CA TRP A 111 9.98 9.84 26.75
C TRP A 111 10.89 8.61 26.91
N GLU A 112 11.81 8.64 27.87
CA GLU A 112 12.76 7.55 28.12
C GLU A 112 12.05 6.27 28.59
N GLN A 113 11.14 6.40 29.54
CA GLN A 113 10.47 5.28 30.19
C GLN A 113 9.36 4.64 29.34
N VAL A 114 8.75 5.40 28.43
CA VAL A 114 7.67 4.89 27.57
C VAL A 114 8.17 4.67 26.14
N SER A 115 8.42 5.75 25.40
CA SER A 115 8.71 5.67 23.97
C SER A 115 10.03 4.97 23.69
N LEU A 116 11.12 5.41 24.32
CA LEU A 116 12.44 4.86 24.06
C LEU A 116 12.57 3.43 24.58
N SER A 117 12.04 3.14 25.77
CA SER A 117 12.02 1.79 26.34
C SER A 117 11.21 0.81 25.48
N ALA A 118 10.05 1.22 24.97
CA ALA A 118 9.26 0.40 24.05
C ALA A 118 10.01 0.13 22.74
N LEU A 119 10.68 1.14 22.17
CA LEU A 119 11.43 0.97 20.91
C LEU A 119 12.66 0.08 21.07
N LYS A 120 13.44 0.26 22.15
CA LYS A 120 14.57 -0.63 22.48
C LYS A 120 14.09 -2.06 22.62
N ARG A 121 12.99 -2.27 23.34
CA ARG A 121 12.46 -3.62 23.53
C ARG A 121 11.92 -4.23 22.24
N PHE A 122 11.24 -3.45 21.40
CA PHE A 122 10.80 -3.90 20.07
C PHE A 122 12.00 -4.36 19.24
N LYS A 123 13.08 -3.57 19.22
CA LYS A 123 14.31 -3.89 18.49
C LYS A 123 14.97 -5.18 18.99
N GLU A 124 15.00 -5.41 20.30
CA GLU A 124 15.53 -6.64 20.88
C GLU A 124 14.71 -7.88 20.48
N LEU A 125 13.39 -7.73 20.36
CA LEU A 125 12.49 -8.84 20.04
C LEU A 125 12.39 -9.15 18.54
N GLN A 126 12.46 -8.12 17.69
CA GLN A 126 12.24 -8.25 16.25
C GLN A 126 13.52 -8.07 15.42
N GLY A 127 14.59 -7.52 16.01
CA GLY A 127 15.85 -7.22 15.33
C GLY A 127 15.87 -5.89 14.57
N ASP A 128 14.70 -5.33 14.25
CA ASP A 128 14.57 -4.05 13.54
C ASP A 128 13.61 -3.06 14.24
N LEU A 129 13.51 -1.84 13.70
CA LEU A 129 12.62 -0.77 14.17
C LEU A 129 11.51 -0.45 13.13
N LEU A 130 11.17 -1.40 12.26
CA LEU A 130 10.10 -1.31 11.28
C LEU A 130 8.75 -1.67 11.89
N VAL A 131 8.39 -0.96 12.96
CA VAL A 131 7.16 -1.22 13.70
C VAL A 131 5.92 -1.10 12.79
N PRO A 132 5.09 -2.16 12.68
CA PRO A 132 3.86 -2.12 11.88
C PRO A 132 2.90 -1.03 12.39
N ARG A 133 2.24 -0.29 11.49
CA ARG A 133 1.37 0.85 11.86
C ARG A 133 0.29 0.51 12.90
N LYS A 134 -0.25 -0.71 12.84
CA LYS A 134 -1.31 -1.21 13.73
C LYS A 134 -0.78 -1.85 15.02
N PHE A 135 0.53 -1.95 15.20
CA PHE A 135 1.12 -2.62 16.36
C PHE A 135 0.82 -1.85 17.65
N VAL A 136 0.37 -2.59 18.66
CA VAL A 136 0.09 -2.13 20.02
C VAL A 136 0.85 -3.04 20.97
N VAL A 137 1.51 -2.46 21.97
CA VAL A 137 2.22 -3.23 22.99
C VAL A 137 1.21 -4.09 23.77
N PRO A 138 1.37 -5.43 23.81
CA PRO A 138 0.46 -6.30 24.52
C PRO A 138 0.39 -5.97 26.02
N GLU A 139 -0.81 -6.04 26.59
CA GLU A 139 -1.02 -5.90 28.03
C GLU A 139 -0.77 -7.25 28.72
N GLY A 140 -0.12 -7.24 29.89
CA GLY A 140 0.17 -8.46 30.65
C GLY A 140 1.41 -9.23 30.20
N ASP A 141 2.03 -8.85 29.07
CA ASP A 141 3.25 -9.48 28.59
C ASP A 141 4.47 -8.96 29.36
N ARG A 142 5.12 -9.87 30.10
CA ARG A 142 6.31 -9.58 30.94
C ARG A 142 7.54 -9.24 30.10
N GLN A 143 7.55 -9.54 28.80
CA GLN A 143 8.61 -9.11 27.91
C GLN A 143 8.59 -7.60 27.70
N TRP A 144 7.47 -6.93 27.96
CA TRP A 144 7.34 -5.48 27.80
C TRP A 144 7.36 -4.79 29.16
N PRO A 145 8.04 -3.64 29.30
CA PRO A 145 7.93 -2.83 30.50
C PRO A 145 6.46 -2.43 30.73
N ARG A 146 5.96 -2.57 31.96
CA ARG A 146 4.54 -2.30 32.29
C ARG A 146 4.07 -0.91 31.87
N ALA A 147 4.95 0.08 31.98
CA ALA A 147 4.71 1.46 31.55
C ALA A 147 4.40 1.60 30.04
N THR A 148 4.74 0.60 29.23
CA THR A 148 4.56 0.61 27.77
C THR A 148 3.31 -0.15 27.33
N TRP A 149 2.65 -0.89 28.22
CA TRP A 149 1.47 -1.70 27.90
C TRP A 149 0.33 -0.84 27.33
N GLY A 150 -0.34 -1.33 26.29
CA GLY A 150 -1.42 -0.62 25.60
C GLY A 150 -0.95 0.55 24.70
N LEU A 151 0.37 0.84 24.64
CA LEU A 151 0.90 1.87 23.77
C LEU A 151 0.72 1.45 22.31
N LYS A 152 0.03 2.29 21.52
CA LYS A 152 -0.08 2.16 20.06
C LYS A 152 1.25 2.52 19.38
N LEU A 153 2.28 1.72 19.63
CA LEU A 153 3.67 1.99 19.25
C LEU A 153 3.81 2.19 17.73
N GLY A 154 3.08 1.43 16.91
CA GLY A 154 3.08 1.62 15.45
C GLY A 154 2.59 3.00 15.00
N SER A 155 1.50 3.47 15.60
CA SER A 155 0.96 4.80 15.33
C SER A 155 1.88 5.90 15.88
N HIS A 156 2.48 5.66 17.04
CA HIS A 156 3.45 6.57 17.66
C HIS A 156 4.70 6.72 16.79
N VAL A 157 5.28 5.62 16.31
CA VAL A 157 6.44 5.62 15.40
C VAL A 157 6.15 6.37 14.11
N ASN A 158 4.97 6.17 13.52
CA ASN A 158 4.56 6.93 12.34
C ASN A 158 4.47 8.43 12.64
N PHE A 159 3.96 8.82 13.81
CA PHE A 159 3.97 10.21 14.26
C PHE A 159 5.39 10.76 14.41
N LEU A 160 6.33 10.00 15.01
CA LEU A 160 7.73 10.40 15.15
C LEU A 160 8.36 10.70 13.79
N ARG A 161 8.15 9.82 12.80
CA ARG A 161 8.64 10.01 11.42
C ARG A 161 8.08 11.27 10.77
N GLN A 162 6.76 11.48 10.84
CA GLN A 162 6.09 12.63 10.21
C GLN A 162 6.41 13.97 10.89
N LYS A 163 6.62 13.96 12.20
CA LYS A 163 6.81 15.17 13.01
C LYS A 163 8.25 15.30 13.51
N ARG A 164 9.24 14.78 12.78
CA ARG A 164 10.66 14.89 13.12
C ARG A 164 11.08 16.32 13.50
N HIS A 165 10.62 17.32 12.75
CA HIS A 165 10.90 18.75 13.00
C HIS A 165 10.29 19.30 14.31
N LYS A 166 9.33 18.60 14.93
CA LYS A 166 8.72 18.97 16.21
C LYS A 166 9.34 18.24 17.41
N LEU A 167 10.21 17.27 17.16
CA LEU A 167 10.88 16.53 18.23
C LEU A 167 11.99 17.37 18.83
N MET A 168 12.23 17.19 20.13
CA MET A 168 13.37 17.81 20.79
C MET A 168 14.67 17.17 20.27
N GLN A 169 15.75 17.95 20.23
CA GLN A 169 17.04 17.47 19.69
C GLN A 169 17.54 16.21 20.40
N ASP A 170 17.38 16.13 21.73
CA ASP A 170 17.77 14.94 22.48
C ASP A 170 16.92 13.70 22.12
N GLN A 171 15.64 13.88 21.77
CA GLN A 171 14.80 12.75 21.32
C GLN A 171 15.24 12.23 19.96
N VAL A 172 15.62 13.13 19.05
CA VAL A 172 16.17 12.75 17.75
C VAL A 172 17.48 11.99 17.95
N ARG A 173 18.38 12.49 18.81
CA ARG A 173 19.64 11.81 19.14
C ARG A 173 19.39 10.42 19.72
N ASP A 174 18.50 10.26 20.71
CA ASP A 174 18.24 8.93 21.28
C ASP A 174 17.68 7.94 20.24
N LEU A 175 16.88 8.43 19.28
CA LEU A 175 16.36 7.62 18.18
C LEU A 175 17.47 7.24 17.20
N ASP A 176 18.34 8.18 16.85
CA ASP A 176 19.50 7.92 15.99
C ASP A 176 20.45 6.90 16.64
N ASP A 177 20.71 7.01 17.95
CA ASP A 177 21.58 6.11 18.72
C ASP A 177 21.06 4.65 18.72
N ILE A 178 19.74 4.45 18.72
CA ILE A 178 19.16 3.11 18.60
C ILE A 178 19.00 2.64 17.15
N GLY A 179 19.43 3.41 16.16
CA GLY A 179 19.32 3.10 14.73
C GLY A 179 17.90 3.23 14.19
N PHE A 180 17.13 4.21 14.66
CA PHE A 180 15.75 4.42 14.23
C PHE A 180 15.66 4.76 12.74
N VAL A 181 14.84 4.01 12.02
CA VAL A 181 14.61 4.22 10.59
C VAL A 181 13.63 5.37 10.39
N TRP A 182 14.16 6.55 10.06
CA TRP A 182 13.37 7.74 9.70
C TRP A 182 12.68 7.61 8.35
N VAL A 183 13.42 7.11 7.35
CA VAL A 183 12.93 6.96 5.97
C VAL A 183 12.88 5.47 5.63
N VAL A 184 11.70 4.90 5.79
CA VAL A 184 11.44 3.46 5.59
C VAL A 184 11.77 3.02 4.16
N ALA A 185 11.46 3.85 3.16
CA ALA A 185 11.79 3.56 1.76
C ALA A 185 13.30 3.44 1.53
N GLY A 186 14.10 4.35 2.12
CA GLY A 186 15.56 4.31 2.01
C GLY A 186 16.19 3.09 2.68
N TYR A 187 15.67 2.70 3.86
CA TYR A 187 16.10 1.47 4.52
C TYR A 187 15.75 0.23 3.68
N HIS A 188 14.50 0.12 3.21
CA HIS A 188 14.11 -0.99 2.33
C HIS A 188 14.96 -1.03 1.06
N TRP A 189 15.34 0.12 0.51
CA TRP A 189 16.17 0.19 -0.67
C TRP A 189 17.60 -0.30 -0.42
N GLY A 190 18.30 0.31 0.55
CA GLY A 190 19.72 0.05 0.80
C GLY A 190 20.01 -1.25 1.55
N GLU A 191 19.19 -1.58 2.56
CA GLU A 191 19.47 -2.71 3.45
C GLU A 191 18.82 -4.01 2.99
N LEU A 192 17.74 -3.93 2.19
CA LEU A 192 16.97 -5.10 1.75
C LEU A 192 17.02 -5.30 0.24
N PHE A 193 16.51 -4.34 -0.54
CA PHE A 193 16.36 -4.48 -1.99
C PHE A 193 17.68 -4.65 -2.74
N MET A 194 18.63 -3.72 -2.59
CA MET A 194 19.91 -3.79 -3.31
C MET A 194 20.72 -5.05 -2.97
N PRO A 195 20.91 -5.43 -1.68
CA PRO A 195 21.58 -6.68 -1.33
C PRO A 195 20.85 -7.92 -1.87
N ALA A 196 19.51 -7.93 -1.81
CA ALA A 196 18.73 -9.05 -2.32
C ALA A 196 18.83 -9.16 -3.85
N LEU A 197 18.82 -8.05 -4.57
CA LEU A 197 18.94 -8.03 -6.03
C LEU A 197 20.34 -8.49 -6.49
N ARG A 198 21.41 -8.02 -5.83
CA ARG A 198 22.78 -8.49 -6.07
C ARG A 198 22.86 -10.00 -5.90
N ARG A 199 22.35 -10.49 -4.77
CA ARG A 199 22.39 -11.92 -4.45
C ARG A 199 21.54 -12.75 -5.41
N TYR A 200 20.38 -12.24 -5.81
CA TYR A 200 19.55 -12.88 -6.83
C TYR A 200 20.31 -13.01 -8.15
N ARG A 201 20.97 -11.95 -8.61
CA ARG A 201 21.79 -12.01 -9.83
C ARG A 201 22.93 -13.03 -9.72
N GLU A 202 23.61 -13.11 -8.58
CA GLU A 202 24.66 -14.11 -8.35
C GLU A 202 24.14 -15.54 -8.45
N LEU A 203 22.93 -15.81 -7.95
CA LEU A 203 22.34 -17.15 -7.90
C LEU A 203 21.66 -17.55 -9.22
N TYR A 204 21.04 -16.60 -9.92
CA TYR A 204 20.20 -16.85 -11.09
C TYR A 204 20.82 -16.36 -12.41
N GLY A 205 21.84 -15.52 -12.36
CA GLY A 205 22.52 -14.94 -13.54
C GLY A 205 21.78 -13.76 -14.18
N HIS A 206 20.55 -13.46 -13.74
CA HIS A 206 19.71 -12.36 -14.27
C HIS A 206 18.98 -11.63 -13.14
N CYS A 207 18.41 -10.46 -13.46
CA CYS A 207 17.61 -9.65 -12.54
C CYS A 207 16.09 -9.72 -12.80
N GLU A 208 15.63 -10.67 -13.62
CA GLU A 208 14.21 -10.95 -13.82
C GLU A 208 13.63 -11.74 -12.64
N VAL A 209 13.15 -11.01 -11.63
CA VAL A 209 12.55 -11.59 -10.42
C VAL A 209 11.03 -11.82 -10.63
N PRO A 210 10.52 -13.05 -10.46
CA PRO A 210 9.08 -13.32 -10.49
C PRO A 210 8.32 -12.55 -9.41
N GLN A 211 7.10 -12.10 -9.68
CA GLN A 211 6.30 -11.32 -8.72
C GLN A 211 6.06 -12.05 -7.39
N SER A 212 5.87 -13.37 -7.44
CA SER A 212 5.63 -14.23 -6.28
C SER A 212 6.92 -14.60 -5.52
N PHE A 213 8.09 -14.18 -5.98
CA PHE A 213 9.36 -14.60 -5.38
C PHE A 213 9.54 -14.02 -3.98
N VAL A 214 9.81 -14.92 -3.03
CA VAL A 214 10.09 -14.64 -1.63
C VAL A 214 11.39 -15.34 -1.25
N VAL A 215 12.30 -14.57 -0.67
CA VAL A 215 13.61 -15.06 -0.26
C VAL A 215 13.48 -16.11 0.84
N GLY A 216 14.07 -17.29 0.65
CA GLY A 216 14.06 -18.36 1.66
C GLY A 216 12.73 -19.09 1.81
N GLU A 217 11.79 -18.93 0.87
CA GLU A 217 10.54 -19.71 0.85
C GLU A 217 10.74 -20.96 -0.02
N ASP A 218 10.47 -22.14 0.56
CA ASP A 218 10.67 -23.46 -0.07
C ASP A 218 9.64 -23.68 -1.19
N GLY A 219 10.01 -23.24 -2.39
CA GLY A 219 9.30 -23.53 -3.64
C GLY A 219 9.88 -24.69 -4.44
N GLY A 220 10.79 -25.48 -3.85
CA GLY A 220 11.53 -26.56 -4.53
C GLY A 220 12.73 -26.09 -5.36
N ASP A 221 13.17 -24.84 -5.21
CA ASP A 221 14.38 -24.30 -5.86
C ASP A 221 15.55 -24.29 -4.87
N GLU A 222 16.54 -25.17 -5.08
CA GLU A 222 17.75 -25.26 -4.26
C GLU A 222 18.50 -23.93 -4.18
N ARG A 223 18.37 -23.04 -5.18
CA ARG A 223 19.01 -21.71 -5.15
C ARG A 223 18.35 -20.75 -4.17
N ASN A 224 17.10 -20.99 -3.76
CA ASN A 224 16.36 -20.15 -2.82
C ASN A 224 16.42 -20.65 -1.37
N GLU A 225 17.29 -21.59 -1.06
CA GLU A 225 17.48 -22.10 0.32
C GLU A 225 17.83 -20.97 1.30
N PRO A 226 17.26 -20.94 2.51
CA PRO A 226 17.49 -19.87 3.50
C PRO A 226 18.97 -19.58 3.80
N ASP A 227 19.84 -20.58 3.74
CA ASP A 227 21.27 -20.47 4.04
C ASP A 227 22.07 -19.74 2.94
N LYS A 228 21.51 -19.64 1.73
CA LYS A 228 22.13 -18.92 0.60
C LYS A 228 21.88 -17.42 0.64
N TRP A 229 21.03 -16.96 1.56
CA TRP A 229 20.63 -15.58 1.71
C TRP A 229 21.07 -14.99 3.06
N LEU A 230 21.22 -13.67 3.11
CA LEU A 230 21.50 -12.97 4.35
C LEU A 230 20.31 -13.15 5.32
N GLU A 231 20.58 -13.34 6.62
CA GLU A 231 19.55 -13.57 7.64
C GLU A 231 18.42 -12.54 7.59
N ARG A 232 18.78 -11.26 7.41
CA ARG A 232 17.84 -10.13 7.32
C ARG A 232 16.93 -10.14 6.08
N LEU A 233 17.26 -10.93 5.06
CA LEU A 233 16.50 -11.05 3.82
C LEU A 233 15.52 -12.21 3.87
N LYS A 234 15.55 -13.07 4.89
CA LYS A 234 14.62 -14.21 5.00
C LYS A 234 13.17 -13.72 5.00
N ALA A 235 12.32 -14.40 4.23
CA ALA A 235 10.92 -14.04 3.97
C ALA A 235 10.71 -12.68 3.28
N TYR A 236 11.77 -12.04 2.76
CA TYR A 236 11.63 -10.79 2.02
C TYR A 236 11.01 -11.04 0.65
N ARG A 237 9.89 -10.37 0.37
CA ARG A 237 9.16 -10.47 -0.91
C ARG A 237 9.82 -9.61 -1.99
N LEU A 238 11.00 -10.02 -2.44
CA LEU A 238 11.79 -9.31 -3.45
C LEU A 238 10.98 -9.11 -4.75
N GLY A 239 10.21 -10.11 -5.19
CA GLY A 239 9.36 -10.01 -6.39
C GLY A 239 8.29 -8.92 -6.28
N ALA A 240 7.62 -8.83 -5.13
CA ALA A 240 6.64 -7.80 -4.86
C ALA A 240 7.28 -6.39 -4.81
N MET A 241 8.50 -6.29 -4.27
CA MET A 241 9.24 -5.03 -4.25
C MET A 241 9.64 -4.58 -5.66
N VAL A 242 10.17 -5.48 -6.50
CA VAL A 242 10.49 -5.19 -7.91
C VAL A 242 9.28 -4.63 -8.63
N ASN A 243 8.12 -5.28 -8.49
CA ASN A 243 6.88 -4.79 -9.09
C ASN A 243 6.48 -3.40 -8.56
N ARG A 244 6.65 -3.15 -7.26
CA ARG A 244 6.36 -1.85 -6.65
C ARG A 244 7.30 -0.75 -7.15
N ILE A 245 8.58 -1.04 -7.31
CA ILE A 245 9.58 -0.09 -7.86
C ILE A 245 9.21 0.26 -9.30
N ARG A 246 8.74 -0.72 -10.09
CA ARG A 246 8.27 -0.49 -11.47
C ARG A 246 6.97 0.33 -11.54
N ALA A 247 6.08 0.16 -10.57
CA ALA A 247 4.75 0.79 -10.58
C ALA A 247 4.68 2.17 -9.88
N VAL A 248 5.56 2.46 -8.92
CA VAL A 248 5.41 3.59 -8.00
C VAL A 248 6.56 4.58 -8.10
N SER A 249 6.25 5.86 -8.37
CA SER A 249 7.24 6.96 -8.47
C SER A 249 7.97 7.28 -7.16
N ALA A 250 7.52 6.75 -6.02
CA ALA A 250 8.16 6.93 -4.72
C ALA A 250 9.59 6.35 -4.65
N PHE A 251 9.98 5.51 -5.61
CA PHE A 251 11.34 4.97 -5.69
C PHE A 251 12.23 5.68 -6.73
N THR A 252 11.69 6.64 -7.49
CA THR A 252 12.43 7.30 -8.58
C THR A 252 13.74 7.92 -8.12
N GLU A 253 13.74 8.63 -6.98
CA GLU A 253 14.98 9.25 -6.46
C GLU A 253 16.07 8.20 -6.12
N TYR A 254 15.68 7.05 -5.57
CA TYR A 254 16.63 5.97 -5.23
C TYR A 254 17.14 5.25 -6.48
N VAL A 255 16.24 5.04 -7.43
CA VAL A 255 16.55 4.48 -8.75
C VAL A 255 17.53 5.38 -9.50
N ASP A 256 17.31 6.70 -9.50
CA ASP A 256 18.19 7.65 -10.17
C ASP A 256 19.57 7.71 -9.50
N ARG A 257 19.60 7.68 -8.16
CA ARG A 257 20.84 7.65 -7.38
C ARG A 257 21.70 6.42 -7.70
N ASP A 258 21.08 5.23 -7.77
CA ASP A 258 21.79 3.96 -7.92
C ASP A 258 21.73 3.40 -9.36
N ARG A 259 21.32 4.23 -10.32
CA ARG A 259 21.09 3.86 -11.74
C ARG A 259 22.25 3.07 -12.34
N LYS A 260 23.48 3.58 -12.15
CA LYS A 260 24.69 2.95 -12.71
C LYS A 260 24.84 1.51 -12.22
N GLU A 261 24.61 1.28 -10.93
CA GLU A 261 24.70 -0.05 -10.35
C GLU A 261 23.58 -0.96 -10.84
N LEU A 262 22.35 -0.44 -10.95
CA LEU A 262 21.22 -1.19 -11.51
C LEU A 262 21.49 -1.61 -12.97
N ASP A 263 22.07 -0.74 -13.76
CA ASP A 263 22.45 -1.02 -15.15
C ASP A 263 23.57 -2.09 -15.20
N GLU A 264 24.60 -1.97 -14.35
CA GLU A 264 25.67 -2.99 -14.22
C GLU A 264 25.12 -4.36 -13.77
N LEU A 265 24.07 -4.37 -12.94
CA LEU A 265 23.34 -5.56 -12.51
C LEU A 265 22.43 -6.14 -13.61
N GLY A 266 22.16 -5.40 -14.69
CA GLY A 266 21.17 -5.78 -15.70
C GLY A 266 19.72 -5.69 -15.18
N PHE A 267 19.47 -4.85 -14.16
CA PHE A 267 18.13 -4.58 -13.67
C PHE A 267 17.49 -3.44 -14.45
N HIS A 268 16.77 -3.80 -15.50
CA HIS A 268 16.03 -2.83 -16.30
C HIS A 268 14.66 -2.55 -15.67
N LEU A 269 14.43 -1.29 -15.29
CA LEU A 269 13.14 -0.79 -14.78
C LEU A 269 12.04 -1.01 -15.81
N TYR A 270 12.39 -0.84 -17.08
CA TYR A 270 11.56 -1.11 -18.23
C TYR A 270 11.91 -2.49 -18.79
N SER A 271 11.64 -3.55 -18.02
CA SER A 271 11.68 -4.92 -18.56
C SER A 271 10.79 -5.06 -19.80
N ASN A 272 9.83 -4.16 -19.96
CA ASN A 272 8.98 -4.08 -21.13
C ASN A 272 9.73 -3.66 -22.40
N ASP A 273 10.77 -2.84 -22.34
CA ASP A 273 11.55 -2.48 -23.55
C ASP A 273 12.32 -3.70 -24.06
N HIS A 274 13.08 -4.34 -23.18
CA HIS A 274 13.82 -5.55 -23.53
C HIS A 274 12.88 -6.70 -23.94
N LYS A 275 11.80 -6.94 -23.18
CA LYS A 275 10.80 -7.94 -23.54
C LYS A 275 10.11 -7.61 -24.87
N TRP A 276 9.84 -6.34 -25.14
CA TRP A 276 9.25 -5.91 -26.39
C TRP A 276 10.17 -6.20 -27.57
N GLN A 277 11.43 -5.74 -27.49
CA GLN A 277 12.41 -5.89 -28.57
C GLN A 277 12.85 -7.34 -28.79
N GLU A 278 13.10 -8.11 -27.72
CA GLU A 278 13.67 -9.46 -27.83
C GLU A 278 12.62 -10.55 -28.04
N THR A 279 11.35 -10.28 -27.72
CA THR A 279 10.32 -11.32 -27.72
C THR A 279 9.01 -10.92 -28.41
N ILE A 280 8.36 -9.83 -27.99
CA ILE A 280 7.00 -9.52 -28.46
C ILE A 280 6.99 -9.05 -29.91
N LEU A 281 7.85 -8.08 -30.25
CA LEU A 281 7.93 -7.53 -31.60
C LEU A 281 8.41 -8.59 -32.62
N PRO A 282 9.48 -9.36 -32.38
CA PRO A 282 9.86 -10.47 -33.27
C PRO A 282 8.77 -11.53 -33.44
N ALA A 283 7.98 -11.80 -32.38
CA ALA A 283 6.86 -12.73 -32.49
C ALA A 283 5.73 -12.17 -33.37
N PHE A 284 5.43 -10.87 -33.32
CA PHE A 284 4.46 -10.25 -34.22
C PHE A 284 4.95 -10.24 -35.68
N GLU A 285 6.20 -9.87 -35.92
CA GLU A 285 6.82 -9.92 -37.25
C GLU A 285 6.77 -11.34 -37.84
N MET A 286 7.07 -12.36 -37.02
CA MET A 286 6.99 -13.75 -37.45
C MET A 286 5.55 -14.20 -37.70
N TYR A 287 4.60 -13.79 -36.88
CA TYR A 287 3.17 -14.07 -37.11
C TYR A 287 2.72 -13.53 -38.46
N HIS A 288 3.04 -12.26 -38.75
CA HIS A 288 2.76 -11.64 -40.04
C HIS A 288 3.39 -12.43 -41.19
N ARG A 289 4.66 -12.82 -41.07
CA ARG A 289 5.37 -13.59 -42.09
C ARG A 289 4.73 -14.95 -42.38
N VAL A 290 4.18 -15.61 -41.37
CA VAL A 290 3.57 -16.95 -41.49
C VAL A 290 2.13 -16.88 -42.00
N TYR A 291 1.33 -15.93 -41.52
CA TYR A 291 -0.12 -15.89 -41.77
C TYR A 291 -0.56 -14.75 -42.70
N GLY A 292 0.34 -13.84 -43.08
CA GLY A 292 0.07 -12.71 -43.97
C GLY A 292 -0.77 -11.59 -43.36
N ASN A 293 -1.13 -11.69 -42.07
CA ASN A 293 -1.86 -10.68 -41.32
C ASN A 293 -1.47 -10.72 -39.84
N CYS A 294 -1.76 -9.66 -39.08
CA CYS A 294 -1.57 -9.63 -37.63
C CYS A 294 -2.90 -9.69 -36.84
N ASN A 295 -3.89 -10.43 -37.36
CA ASN A 295 -5.12 -10.73 -36.61
C ASN A 295 -4.91 -11.96 -35.72
N ILE A 296 -4.20 -11.76 -34.62
CA ILE A 296 -3.83 -12.83 -33.71
C ILE A 296 -5.03 -13.21 -32.83
N ASP A 297 -5.42 -14.49 -32.88
CA ASP A 297 -6.45 -15.05 -32.01
C ASP A 297 -5.98 -15.00 -30.55
N THR A 298 -6.88 -14.63 -29.64
CA THR A 298 -6.65 -14.57 -28.19
C THR A 298 -6.05 -15.85 -27.58
N VAL A 299 -6.37 -17.03 -28.11
CA VAL A 299 -5.85 -18.31 -27.60
C VAL A 299 -4.56 -18.75 -28.28
N PHE A 300 -4.04 -17.96 -29.23
CA PHE A 300 -2.84 -18.33 -29.96
C PHE A 300 -1.61 -18.39 -29.06
N ILE A 301 -0.93 -19.54 -29.10
CA ILE A 301 0.33 -19.82 -28.44
C ILE A 301 1.37 -20.07 -29.52
N VAL A 302 2.52 -19.42 -29.41
CA VAL A 302 3.63 -19.57 -30.36
C VAL A 302 4.10 -21.04 -30.38
N PRO A 303 4.08 -21.70 -31.55
CA PRO A 303 4.55 -23.07 -31.71
C PRO A 303 6.04 -23.20 -31.40
N GLU A 304 6.44 -24.30 -30.76
CA GLU A 304 7.84 -24.63 -30.46
C GLU A 304 8.55 -25.24 -31.68
N LYS A 305 8.49 -24.55 -32.83
CA LYS A 305 9.10 -25.01 -34.08
C LYS A 305 9.50 -23.83 -34.96
N GLU A 306 10.42 -24.08 -35.87
CA GLU A 306 10.72 -23.14 -36.95
C GLU A 306 9.43 -22.79 -37.74
N PRO A 307 9.26 -21.53 -38.18
CA PRO A 307 10.24 -20.44 -38.22
C PRO A 307 10.31 -19.55 -36.96
N TRP A 308 9.62 -19.91 -35.87
CA TRP A 308 9.53 -19.06 -34.67
C TRP A 308 10.84 -18.99 -33.89
N PRO A 309 11.29 -17.80 -33.44
CA PRO A 309 12.47 -17.70 -32.57
C PRO A 309 12.29 -18.48 -31.28
N GLN A 310 13.33 -19.18 -30.81
CA GLN A 310 13.27 -19.99 -29.59
C GLN A 310 12.86 -19.19 -28.35
N SER A 311 13.24 -17.91 -28.28
CA SER A 311 12.85 -16.98 -27.21
C SER A 311 11.33 -16.74 -27.13
N THR A 312 10.60 -17.06 -28.20
CA THR A 312 9.15 -16.83 -28.32
C THR A 312 8.31 -18.07 -28.11
N TRP A 313 8.93 -19.25 -28.02
CA TRP A 313 8.22 -20.53 -27.92
C TRP A 313 7.34 -20.63 -26.67
N GLY A 314 6.12 -21.14 -26.84
CA GLY A 314 5.15 -21.25 -25.74
C GLY A 314 4.56 -19.92 -25.28
N MET A 315 4.93 -18.80 -25.91
CA MET A 315 4.37 -17.49 -25.59
C MET A 315 2.90 -17.40 -25.98
N ARG A 316 2.05 -16.94 -25.05
CA ARG A 316 0.63 -16.63 -25.30
C ARG A 316 0.48 -15.31 -26.06
N LEU A 317 0.99 -15.26 -27.28
CA LEU A 317 1.05 -14.05 -28.11
C LEU A 317 -0.34 -13.44 -28.35
N GLY A 318 -1.37 -14.29 -28.48
CA GLY A 318 -2.77 -13.86 -28.59
C GLY A 318 -3.28 -13.05 -27.40
N PHE A 319 -2.96 -13.52 -26.19
CA PHE A 319 -3.32 -12.83 -24.95
C PHE A 319 -2.58 -11.49 -24.80
N ILE A 320 -1.31 -11.45 -25.22
CA ILE A 320 -0.51 -10.21 -25.23
C ILE A 320 -1.13 -9.19 -26.19
N ALA A 321 -1.42 -9.59 -27.43
CA ALA A 321 -2.08 -8.74 -28.42
C ALA A 321 -3.44 -8.23 -27.90
N GLN A 322 -4.24 -9.08 -27.24
CA GLN A 322 -5.51 -8.67 -26.65
C GLN A 322 -5.34 -7.60 -25.55
N ASN A 323 -4.36 -7.75 -24.66
CA ASN A 323 -4.13 -6.76 -23.61
C ASN A 323 -3.60 -5.43 -24.17
N ILE A 324 -2.78 -5.47 -25.23
CA ILE A 324 -2.36 -4.29 -25.96
C ILE A 324 -3.59 -3.53 -26.49
N ARG A 325 -4.49 -4.23 -27.19
CA ARG A 325 -5.72 -3.66 -27.77
C ARG A 325 -6.66 -3.09 -26.70
N ASN A 326 -6.90 -3.82 -25.62
CA ASN A 326 -7.97 -3.50 -24.67
C ASN A 326 -7.51 -2.64 -23.49
N ARG A 327 -6.24 -2.72 -23.09
CA ARG A 327 -5.70 -2.06 -21.88
C ARG A 327 -4.60 -1.06 -22.17
N GLY A 328 -4.05 -1.04 -23.39
CA GLY A 328 -2.91 -0.20 -23.73
C GLY A 328 -1.60 -0.67 -23.09
N ASP A 329 -1.45 -1.99 -22.87
CA ASP A 329 -0.17 -2.55 -22.43
C ASP A 329 0.93 -2.19 -23.45
N PHE A 330 2.17 -2.00 -22.98
CA PHE A 330 3.31 -1.62 -23.82
C PHE A 330 3.16 -0.28 -24.56
N PHE A 331 2.28 0.62 -24.11
CA PHE A 331 1.99 1.91 -24.75
C PHE A 331 3.23 2.69 -25.23
N ARG A 332 4.28 2.78 -24.41
CA ARG A 332 5.49 3.52 -24.76
C ARG A 332 6.28 2.84 -25.89
N GLN A 333 6.38 1.52 -25.85
CA GLN A 333 7.10 0.73 -26.86
C GLN A 333 6.34 0.75 -28.19
N ILE A 334 5.01 0.63 -28.12
CA ILE A 334 4.11 0.80 -29.26
C ILE A 334 4.27 2.18 -29.89
N ALA A 335 4.30 3.25 -29.10
CA ALA A 335 4.48 4.59 -29.64
C ALA A 335 5.84 4.79 -30.32
N GLN A 336 6.87 4.05 -29.90
CA GLN A 336 8.21 4.10 -30.51
C GLN A 336 8.31 3.26 -31.79
N ASP A 337 7.69 2.09 -31.82
CA ASP A 337 7.71 1.15 -32.95
C ASP A 337 6.38 1.17 -33.74
N PHE A 338 5.64 2.28 -33.67
CA PHE A 338 4.31 2.38 -34.30
C PHE A 338 4.39 2.09 -35.80
N ASP A 339 5.36 2.69 -36.48
CA ASP A 339 5.57 2.51 -37.92
C ASP A 339 5.82 1.02 -38.27
N LYS A 340 6.58 0.29 -37.42
CA LYS A 340 6.81 -1.16 -37.63
C LYS A 340 5.54 -1.97 -37.44
N LEU A 341 4.70 -1.59 -36.46
CA LEU A 341 3.42 -2.24 -36.22
C LEU A 341 2.41 -1.95 -37.33
N GLU A 342 2.46 -0.76 -37.93
CA GLU A 342 1.69 -0.39 -39.11
C GLU A 342 2.15 -1.20 -40.34
N ASP A 343 3.46 -1.32 -40.56
CA ASP A 343 4.05 -2.10 -41.67
C ASP A 343 3.64 -3.58 -41.65
N ILE A 344 3.58 -4.20 -40.47
CA ILE A 344 3.12 -5.60 -40.32
C ILE A 344 1.58 -5.73 -40.24
N GLY A 345 0.85 -4.61 -40.38
CA GLY A 345 -0.61 -4.58 -40.35
C GLY A 345 -1.20 -5.02 -39.01
N PHE A 346 -0.62 -4.58 -37.89
CA PHE A 346 -1.11 -4.92 -36.55
C PHE A 346 -2.55 -4.40 -36.36
N VAL A 347 -3.47 -5.33 -36.13
CA VAL A 347 -4.89 -5.01 -35.96
C VAL A 347 -5.11 -4.41 -34.58
N TRP A 348 -5.35 -3.10 -34.52
CA TRP A 348 -5.68 -2.35 -33.30
C TRP A 348 -7.12 -2.60 -32.84
N ASP A 349 -8.05 -2.65 -33.79
CA ASP A 349 -9.46 -2.95 -33.54
C ASP A 349 -9.88 -4.23 -34.29
N VAL A 350 -10.14 -5.30 -33.53
CA VAL A 350 -10.54 -6.61 -34.06
C VAL A 350 -11.95 -6.58 -34.64
N SER A 351 -12.82 -5.72 -34.13
CA SER A 351 -14.16 -5.48 -34.69
C SER A 351 -14.04 -4.81 -36.05
N GLU A 352 -13.18 -3.80 -36.19
CA GLU A 352 -12.93 -3.10 -37.44
C GLU A 352 -12.34 -4.03 -38.51
N ALA A 353 -11.29 -4.79 -38.18
CA ALA A 353 -10.72 -5.73 -39.15
C ALA A 353 -11.69 -6.86 -39.53
N LYS A 354 -12.50 -7.37 -38.59
CA LYS A 354 -13.57 -8.32 -38.92
C LYS A 354 -14.64 -7.66 -39.78
N TRP A 355 -14.95 -6.40 -39.54
CA TRP A 355 -15.90 -5.66 -40.34
C TRP A 355 -15.43 -5.53 -41.79
N GLU A 356 -14.21 -5.04 -42.00
CA GLU A 356 -13.64 -4.78 -43.32
C GLU A 356 -13.28 -6.06 -44.10
N CYS A 357 -12.64 -7.03 -43.46
CA CYS A 357 -12.14 -8.22 -44.16
C CYS A 357 -13.14 -9.37 -44.24
N VAL A 358 -14.15 -9.40 -43.36
CA VAL A 358 -15.06 -10.55 -43.23
C VAL A 358 -16.53 -10.15 -43.46
N VAL A 359 -17.02 -9.14 -42.76
CA VAL A 359 -18.46 -8.78 -42.80
C VAL A 359 -18.83 -8.05 -44.08
N ILE A 360 -18.11 -6.99 -44.45
CA ILE A 360 -18.41 -6.19 -45.65
C ILE A 360 -18.29 -7.03 -46.94
N PRO A 361 -17.25 -7.85 -47.14
CA PRO A 361 -17.18 -8.74 -48.30
C PRO A 361 -18.35 -9.74 -48.32
N ALA A 362 -18.73 -10.31 -47.17
CA ALA A 362 -19.87 -11.22 -47.10
C ALA A 362 -21.21 -10.54 -47.43
N LEU A 363 -21.46 -9.32 -46.91
CA LEU A 363 -22.66 -8.54 -47.24
C LEU A 363 -22.70 -8.17 -48.72
N THR A 364 -21.55 -7.79 -49.28
CA THR A 364 -21.41 -7.46 -50.71
C THR A 364 -21.72 -8.67 -51.58
N THR A 365 -21.13 -9.82 -51.27
CA THR A 365 -21.40 -11.09 -51.98
C THR A 365 -22.86 -11.52 -51.82
N TYR A 366 -23.46 -11.34 -50.64
CA TYR A 366 -24.88 -11.66 -50.42
C TYR A 366 -25.79 -10.85 -51.35
N VAL A 367 -25.59 -9.54 -51.42
CA VAL A 367 -26.39 -8.65 -52.28
C VAL A 367 -26.16 -8.99 -53.76
N HIS A 368 -24.93 -9.33 -54.14
CA HIS A 368 -24.61 -9.76 -55.50
C HIS A 368 -25.34 -11.07 -55.89
N VAL A 369 -25.35 -12.07 -55.01
CA VAL A 369 -25.95 -13.40 -55.28
C VAL A 369 -27.48 -13.38 -55.19
N HIS A 370 -28.05 -12.67 -54.21
CA HIS A 370 -29.50 -12.70 -53.93
C HIS A 370 -30.26 -11.48 -54.45
N GLY A 371 -29.56 -10.46 -54.94
CA GLY A 371 -30.15 -9.25 -55.54
C GLY A 371 -30.92 -8.35 -54.56
N ASN A 372 -30.82 -8.60 -53.25
CA ASN A 372 -31.48 -7.80 -52.22
C ASN A 372 -30.75 -7.91 -50.87
N ALA A 373 -31.02 -6.94 -49.97
CA ALA A 373 -30.39 -6.86 -48.65
C ALA A 373 -31.18 -7.56 -47.52
N LYS A 374 -32.19 -8.39 -47.84
CA LYS A 374 -32.98 -9.12 -46.83
C LYS A 374 -32.32 -10.45 -46.52
N VAL A 375 -31.42 -10.46 -45.55
CA VAL A 375 -30.71 -11.67 -45.11
C VAL A 375 -31.60 -12.47 -44.14
N PRO A 376 -31.93 -13.75 -44.42
CA PRO A 376 -32.66 -14.62 -43.50
C PRO A 376 -31.93 -14.78 -42.17
N ALA A 377 -32.64 -14.88 -41.05
CA ALA A 377 -32.04 -14.88 -39.70
C ALA A 377 -31.11 -16.08 -39.42
N ASP A 378 -31.35 -17.22 -40.07
CA ASP A 378 -30.59 -18.46 -39.96
C ASP A 378 -29.45 -18.57 -41.00
N PHE A 379 -29.36 -17.62 -41.93
CA PHE A 379 -28.40 -17.65 -43.01
C PHE A 379 -26.95 -17.67 -42.51
N ALA A 380 -26.21 -18.67 -42.97
CA ALA A 380 -24.78 -18.83 -42.72
C ALA A 380 -24.06 -18.83 -44.08
N VAL A 381 -22.95 -18.10 -44.15
CA VAL A 381 -22.15 -18.00 -45.38
C VAL A 381 -21.66 -19.38 -45.81
N PRO A 382 -22.01 -19.85 -47.01
CA PRO A 382 -21.54 -21.12 -47.56
C PRO A 382 -20.02 -21.14 -47.79
N SER A 383 -19.42 -22.33 -47.76
CA SER A 383 -17.99 -22.53 -48.04
C SER A 383 -17.67 -22.75 -49.53
N ALA A 384 -18.49 -22.19 -50.43
CA ALA A 384 -18.39 -22.37 -51.87
C ALA A 384 -18.29 -21.02 -52.58
N ASP A 385 -17.78 -20.98 -53.81
CA ASP A 385 -17.78 -19.76 -54.61
C ASP A 385 -19.21 -19.23 -54.82
N PRO A 386 -19.44 -17.90 -54.81
CA PRO A 386 -18.46 -16.79 -54.82
C PRO A 386 -18.12 -16.21 -53.43
N TRP A 387 -18.26 -16.99 -52.35
CA TRP A 387 -18.10 -16.49 -50.98
C TRP A 387 -16.62 -16.44 -50.53
N PRO A 388 -16.13 -15.31 -49.98
CA PRO A 388 -14.75 -15.20 -49.48
C PRO A 388 -14.44 -16.24 -48.40
N GLU A 389 -13.27 -16.89 -48.45
CA GLU A 389 -12.87 -17.91 -47.47
C GLU A 389 -12.94 -17.44 -46.03
N ALA A 390 -12.51 -16.20 -45.77
CA ALA A 390 -12.54 -15.59 -44.44
C ALA A 390 -13.97 -15.40 -43.88
N SER A 391 -14.99 -15.48 -44.73
CA SER A 391 -16.41 -15.35 -44.36
C SER A 391 -17.14 -16.67 -44.21
N HIS A 392 -16.53 -17.80 -44.55
CA HIS A 392 -17.19 -19.11 -44.50
C HIS A 392 -17.68 -19.45 -43.08
N GLY A 393 -18.94 -19.89 -42.98
CA GLY A 393 -19.57 -20.23 -41.69
C GLY A 393 -20.03 -19.03 -40.86
N LEU A 394 -19.77 -17.79 -41.30
CA LEU A 394 -20.28 -16.58 -40.65
C LEU A 394 -21.82 -16.63 -40.62
N LYS A 395 -22.40 -16.51 -39.43
CA LYS A 395 -23.86 -16.39 -39.23
C LYS A 395 -24.34 -14.99 -39.60
N LEU A 396 -24.21 -14.64 -40.88
CA LEU A 396 -24.52 -13.33 -41.44
C LEU A 396 -25.98 -12.94 -41.20
N GLY A 397 -26.90 -13.90 -41.23
CA GLY A 397 -28.30 -13.72 -40.88
C GLY A 397 -28.54 -13.22 -39.46
N GLN A 398 -27.81 -13.80 -38.51
CA GLN A 398 -27.87 -13.38 -37.11
C GLN A 398 -27.23 -12.00 -36.93
N LEU A 399 -26.17 -11.68 -37.68
CA LEU A 399 -25.55 -10.35 -37.64
C LEU A 399 -26.47 -9.26 -38.19
N ALA A 400 -27.16 -9.51 -39.32
CA ALA A 400 -28.05 -8.54 -39.95
C ALA A 400 -29.32 -8.26 -39.13
N ASN A 401 -29.87 -9.29 -38.47
CA ASN A 401 -31.17 -9.18 -37.78
C ASN A 401 -31.06 -8.95 -36.27
N ASN A 402 -29.94 -9.30 -35.62
CA ASN A 402 -29.79 -9.16 -34.17
C ASN A 402 -29.14 -7.82 -33.79
N SER A 403 -29.88 -6.94 -33.14
CA SER A 403 -29.40 -5.63 -32.67
C SER A 403 -28.22 -5.72 -31.69
N VAL A 404 -28.16 -6.77 -30.85
CA VAL A 404 -27.05 -6.99 -29.91
C VAL A 404 -25.74 -7.32 -30.65
N ARG A 405 -25.82 -8.09 -31.73
CA ARG A 405 -24.64 -8.39 -32.56
C ARG A 405 -24.20 -7.20 -33.41
N ARG A 406 -25.13 -6.32 -33.80
CA ARG A 406 -24.80 -5.05 -34.45
C ARG A 406 -24.12 -4.05 -33.52
N LYS A 407 -24.42 -4.05 -32.21
CA LYS A 407 -23.71 -3.20 -31.22
C LYS A 407 -22.19 -3.44 -31.24
N TRP A 408 -21.71 -4.65 -31.55
CA TRP A 408 -20.27 -4.96 -31.62
C TRP A 408 -19.54 -4.30 -32.81
N PHE A 409 -20.26 -3.83 -33.82
CA PHE A 409 -19.70 -3.17 -35.00
C PHE A 409 -20.25 -1.75 -35.16
N ALA A 410 -20.81 -1.15 -34.10
CA ALA A 410 -21.52 0.13 -34.20
C ALA A 410 -20.66 1.25 -34.80
N ALA A 411 -19.39 1.36 -34.39
CA ALA A 411 -18.47 2.35 -34.94
C ALA A 411 -18.21 2.12 -36.44
N CYS A 412 -17.99 0.88 -36.87
CA CYS A 412 -17.74 0.54 -38.26
C CYS A 412 -19.00 0.70 -39.15
N ILE A 413 -20.18 0.38 -38.60
CA ILE A 413 -21.47 0.61 -39.26
C ILE A 413 -21.68 2.11 -39.53
N GLU A 414 -21.29 2.97 -38.59
CA GLU A 414 -21.38 4.42 -38.77
C GLU A 414 -20.37 4.92 -39.81
N THR A 415 -19.10 4.50 -39.71
CA THR A 415 -18.04 4.88 -40.67
C THR A 415 -18.37 4.45 -42.10
N ASP A 416 -18.88 3.22 -42.29
CA ASP A 416 -19.21 2.65 -43.61
C ASP A 416 -20.69 2.80 -43.99
N ARG A 417 -21.44 3.66 -43.31
CA ARG A 417 -22.89 3.84 -43.52
C ARG A 417 -23.26 4.04 -44.99
N VAL A 418 -22.52 4.89 -45.70
CA VAL A 418 -22.75 5.17 -47.13
C VAL A 418 -22.56 3.91 -47.99
N LYS A 419 -21.56 3.07 -47.67
CA LYS A 419 -21.33 1.80 -48.39
C LYS A 419 -22.45 0.80 -48.10
N LEU A 420 -22.92 0.73 -46.85
CA LEU A 420 -24.05 -0.14 -46.45
C LEU A 420 -25.36 0.27 -47.12
N GLU A 421 -25.67 1.57 -47.13
CA GLU A 421 -26.87 2.11 -47.78
C GLU A 421 -26.84 1.84 -49.30
N ALA A 422 -25.66 1.95 -49.94
CA ALA A 422 -25.48 1.60 -51.35
C ALA A 422 -25.72 0.10 -51.64
N LEU A 423 -25.43 -0.78 -50.67
CA LEU A 423 -25.74 -2.22 -50.72
C LEU A 423 -27.20 -2.54 -50.34
N GLY A 424 -27.99 -1.53 -49.94
CA GLY A 424 -29.40 -1.68 -49.53
C GLY A 424 -29.61 -2.02 -48.06
N PHE A 425 -28.56 -1.92 -47.22
CA PHE A 425 -28.64 -2.10 -45.77
C PHE A 425 -28.84 -0.75 -45.08
N PHE A 426 -30.06 -0.49 -44.60
CA PHE A 426 -30.40 0.73 -43.85
C PHE A 426 -30.38 0.45 -42.34
N TRP A 427 -29.19 0.43 -41.75
CA TRP A 427 -29.03 0.24 -40.31
C TRP A 427 -28.91 1.61 -39.64
N SER A 428 -29.89 1.97 -38.79
CA SER A 428 -29.92 3.25 -38.06
C SER A 428 -29.30 3.16 -36.67
N GLU A 429 -28.93 4.32 -36.10
CA GLU A 429 -28.56 4.47 -34.68
C GLU A 429 -29.61 3.79 -33.79
N MET A 430 -29.15 2.89 -32.93
CA MET A 430 -29.97 2.44 -31.81
C MET A 430 -29.96 3.58 -30.78
N PRO A 431 -31.12 4.02 -30.25
CA PRO A 431 -31.15 4.98 -29.16
C PRO A 431 -30.24 4.51 -28.02
N GLY A 432 -29.39 5.41 -27.52
CA GLY A 432 -28.55 5.15 -26.37
C GLY A 432 -29.41 4.64 -25.21
N ASP A 433 -28.93 3.57 -24.56
CA ASP A 433 -29.59 2.91 -23.44
C ASP A 433 -29.92 3.98 -22.36
N GLU A 434 -31.20 4.34 -22.21
CA GLU A 434 -31.71 5.04 -21.04
C GLU A 434 -31.66 4.06 -19.85
N ASP A 435 -30.78 4.37 -18.89
CA ASP A 435 -30.87 4.14 -17.44
C ASP A 435 -31.80 2.99 -16.98
N ASP A 436 -31.37 1.72 -17.13
CA ASP A 436 -31.94 0.60 -16.37
C ASP A 436 -31.38 0.62 -14.93
N ARG A 437 -31.74 1.68 -14.20
CA ARG A 437 -31.69 1.71 -12.74
C ARG A 437 -32.99 1.12 -12.23
N TYR A 438 -32.88 -0.10 -11.70
CA TYR A 438 -33.86 -0.78 -10.86
C TYR A 438 -34.85 0.17 -10.14
N ASP A 439 -36.12 0.15 -10.55
CA ASP A 439 -37.24 0.50 -9.68
C ASP A 439 -38.13 -0.74 -9.53
N LEU A 440 -37.93 -1.43 -8.41
CA LEU A 440 -38.83 -2.45 -7.90
C LEU A 440 -39.90 -1.74 -7.10
N SER A 441 -41.03 -1.41 -7.73
CA SER A 441 -42.26 -1.20 -6.97
C SER A 441 -43.52 -1.61 -7.73
N ILE A 442 -44.29 -2.46 -7.04
CA ILE A 442 -45.73 -2.71 -7.11
C ILE A 442 -46.23 -3.70 -8.18
N THR A 443 -46.45 -4.95 -7.74
CA THR A 443 -47.67 -5.68 -8.10
C THR A 443 -48.59 -5.71 -6.89
N SER A 444 -49.76 -5.11 -7.07
CA SER A 444 -50.96 -5.31 -6.29
C SER A 444 -51.71 -6.49 -6.90
N GLU A 445 -51.82 -7.59 -6.17
CA GLU A 445 -53.04 -8.37 -5.93
C GLU A 445 -52.78 -9.40 -4.82
#